data_AF-A0A2D6KDD3-F1
#
_entry.id   AF-A0A2D6KDD3-F1
#
_cell.length_a   1.000
_cell.length_b   1.000
_cell.length_c   1.000
_cell.angle_alpha   90.00
_cell.angle_beta   90.00
_cell.angle_gamma   90.00
#
_symmetry.space_group_name_H-M   'P 1'
#
loop_
_entity.id
_entity.type
_entity.pdbx_description
1 polymer ?
#
loop_
_entity_poly.entity_id
_entity_poly.type
_entity_poly.pdbx_seq_one_letter_code
_entity_poly.pdbx_strand_id
1 'polypeptide(L)'
;MEKEEEAIILDYLPYGYPLDNKMTPLAQALGKKFLTLLQLIPRRGIKLEINEEVYIGEGKRDKIYYIQGKLHESKLTEISKQQLNEIVSKKVSENESKY
;
A
#
# COMPACT_ATOMS: atom_id res chain seq x y z
N MET A 1 -18.33 0.89 9.57
CA MET A 1 -16.93 0.46 9.74
C MET A 1 -16.05 1.65 9.39
N GLU A 2 -15.11 1.99 10.26
CA GLU A 2 -14.10 3.01 9.98
C GLU A 2 -13.24 2.55 8.79
N LYS A 3 -12.79 3.51 7.96
CA LYS A 3 -11.93 3.25 6.80
C LYS A 3 -10.48 3.54 7.16
N GLU A 4 -9.56 2.98 6.38
CA GLU A 4 -8.15 3.40 6.42
C GLU A 4 -8.04 4.84 5.89
N GLU A 5 -7.29 5.68 6.60
CA GLU A 5 -7.02 7.07 6.19
C GLU A 5 -5.62 7.26 5.64
N GLU A 6 -4.68 6.43 6.08
CA GLU A 6 -3.29 6.44 5.65
C GLU A 6 -2.84 5.01 5.34
N ALA A 7 -1.93 4.88 4.37
CA ALA A 7 -1.32 3.61 4.02
C ALA A 7 0.17 3.78 3.75
N ILE A 8 0.93 2.72 3.98
CA ILE A 8 2.35 2.61 3.66
C ILE A 8 2.47 1.85 2.34
N ILE A 9 3.21 2.40 1.38
CA ILE A 9 3.49 1.74 0.10
C ILE A 9 4.45 0.57 0.33
N LEU A 10 4.03 -0.63 -0.06
CA LEU A 10 4.81 -1.86 -0.01
C LEU A 10 5.61 -2.07 -1.30
N ASP A 11 4.98 -1.77 -2.45
CA ASP A 11 5.61 -1.87 -3.77
C ASP A 11 4.85 -0.98 -4.77
N TYR A 12 5.57 -0.49 -5.78
CA TYR A 12 5.01 0.33 -6.85
C TYR A 12 5.31 -0.28 -8.22
N LEU A 13 4.24 -0.63 -8.93
CA LEU A 13 4.28 -1.20 -10.27
C LEU A 13 3.90 -0.11 -11.29
N PRO A 14 4.87 0.57 -11.92
CA PRO A 14 4.59 1.70 -12.81
C PRO A 14 3.80 1.31 -14.06
N TYR A 15 3.81 0.03 -14.43
CA TYR A 15 3.07 -0.51 -15.57
C TYR A 15 2.01 -1.53 -15.17
N GLY A 16 1.71 -1.65 -13.88
CA GLY A 16 0.80 -2.68 -13.35
C GLY A 16 1.44 -4.07 -13.29
N TYR A 17 0.61 -5.10 -13.11
CA TYR A 17 1.12 -6.47 -13.05
C TYR A 17 1.62 -6.94 -14.42
N PRO A 18 2.78 -7.62 -14.50
CA PRO A 18 3.34 -8.08 -15.78
C PRO A 18 2.41 -8.97 -16.61
N LEU A 19 1.53 -9.73 -15.95
CA LEU A 19 0.61 -10.68 -16.57
C LEU A 19 -0.79 -10.09 -16.85
N ASP A 20 -1.05 -8.86 -16.40
CA ASP A 20 -2.32 -8.19 -16.66
C ASP A 20 -2.27 -7.51 -18.03
N ASN A 21 -3.32 -7.70 -18.84
CA ASN A 21 -3.45 -7.05 -20.16
C ASN A 21 -3.56 -5.50 -20.10
N LYS A 22 -3.66 -4.92 -18.89
CA LYS A 22 -3.84 -3.49 -18.68
C LYS A 22 -2.59 -2.89 -18.06
N MET A 23 -1.93 -2.00 -18.81
CA MET A 23 -0.81 -1.20 -18.31
C MET A 23 -1.33 -0.03 -17.45
N THR A 24 -1.78 -0.32 -16.24
CA THR A 24 -2.24 0.68 -15.28
C THR A 24 -1.28 0.74 -14.10
N PRO A 25 -0.64 1.88 -13.83
CA PRO A 25 0.20 2.03 -12.65
C PRO A 25 -0.60 1.71 -11.38
N LEU A 26 -0.03 0.91 -10.49
CA LEU A 26 -0.65 0.57 -9.22
C LEU A 26 0.41 0.40 -8.14
N ALA A 27 0.03 0.70 -6.90
CA ALA A 27 0.84 0.38 -5.74
C ALA A 27 0.12 -0.64 -4.86
N GLN A 28 0.89 -1.56 -4.29
CA GLN A 28 0.46 -2.40 -3.18
C GLN A 28 0.77 -1.65 -1.89
N ALA A 29 -0.18 -1.62 -0.96
CA ALA A 29 -0.05 -0.82 0.25
C ALA A 29 -0.66 -1.52 1.47
N LEU A 30 -0.19 -1.14 2.65
CA LEU A 30 -0.69 -1.58 3.95
C LEU A 30 -1.32 -0.39 4.67
N GLY A 31 -2.60 -0.49 5.01
CA GLY A 31 -3.28 0.51 5.83
C GLY A 31 -2.67 0.61 7.23
N LYS A 32 -2.45 1.83 7.73
CA LYS A 32 -1.75 2.04 9.01
C LYS A 32 -2.59 1.67 10.23
N LYS A 33 -3.91 1.83 10.15
CA LYS A 33 -4.82 1.67 11.30
C LYS A 33 -5.31 0.24 11.45
N PHE A 34 -5.81 -0.37 10.38
CA PHE A 34 -6.38 -1.72 10.43
C PHE A 34 -5.51 -2.78 9.76
N LEU A 35 -4.30 -2.41 9.31
CA LEU A 35 -3.38 -3.31 8.59
C LEU A 35 -4.03 -3.93 7.35
N THR A 36 -4.92 -3.17 6.69
CA THR A 36 -5.62 -3.63 5.51
C THR A 36 -4.68 -3.64 4.31
N LEU A 37 -4.53 -4.78 3.63
CA LEU A 37 -3.84 -4.83 2.35
C LEU A 37 -4.71 -4.20 1.25
N LEU A 38 -4.14 -3.24 0.53
CA LEU A 38 -4.83 -2.40 -0.44
C LEU A 38 -4.10 -2.32 -1.77
N GLN A 39 -4.87 -2.14 -2.84
CA GLN A 39 -4.37 -1.73 -4.14
C GLN A 39 -4.73 -0.26 -4.37
N LEU A 40 -3.73 0.56 -4.64
CA LEU A 40 -3.88 2.00 -4.82
C LEU A 40 -3.50 2.38 -6.24
N ILE A 41 -4.28 3.27 -6.85
CA ILE A 41 -3.96 3.84 -8.17
C ILE A 41 -3.42 5.25 -7.96
N PRO A 42 -2.17 5.55 -8.35
CA PRO A 42 -1.61 6.89 -8.23
C PRO A 42 -2.27 7.85 -9.23
N ARG A 43 -2.16 9.15 -8.95
CA ARG A 43 -2.47 10.19 -9.93
C ARG A 43 -1.47 10.13 -11.09
N ARG A 44 -1.89 10.64 -12.26
CA ARG A 44 -1.04 10.70 -13.45
C ARG A 44 0.25 11.47 -13.15
N GLY A 45 1.38 10.91 -13.57
CA GLY A 45 2.71 11.51 -13.38
C GLY A 45 3.30 11.36 -11.98
N ILE A 46 2.58 10.77 -11.02
CA ILE A 46 3.11 10.49 -9.69
C ILE A 46 3.87 9.16 -9.71
N LYS A 47 5.06 9.19 -9.11
CA LYS A 47 5.78 7.99 -8.68
C LYS A 47 5.60 7.86 -7.17
N LEU A 48 5.47 6.62 -6.73
CA LEU A 48 5.38 6.26 -5.32
C LEU A 48 6.66 5.52 -4.94
N GLU A 49 7.14 5.75 -3.73
CA GLU A 49 8.32 5.09 -3.20
C GLU A 49 7.93 4.00 -2.19
N ILE A 50 8.76 2.98 -2.04
CA ILE A 50 8.58 1.96 -1.00
C ILE A 50 8.75 2.62 0.37
N ASN A 51 7.96 2.19 1.36
CA ASN A 51 7.86 2.79 2.69
C ASN A 51 7.29 4.22 2.74
N GLU A 52 6.83 4.75 1.61
CA GLU A 52 6.17 6.04 1.58
C GLU A 52 4.80 5.98 2.27
N GLU A 53 4.52 6.93 3.15
CA GLU A 53 3.19 7.12 3.72
C GLU A 53 2.32 8.00 2.82
N VAL A 54 1.14 7.51 2.47
CA VAL A 54 0.20 8.20 1.60
C VAL A 54 -1.17 8.35 2.26
N TYR A 55 -1.77 9.53 2.09
CA TYR A 55 -3.15 9.77 2.49
C TYR A 55 -4.14 9.13 1.49
N ILE A 56 -5.06 8.31 2.00
CA ILE A 56 -6.11 7.60 1.25
C ILE A 56 -7.52 7.85 1.82
N GLY A 57 -7.66 8.73 2.81
CA GLY A 57 -8.94 9.10 3.41
C GLY A 57 -9.90 9.84 2.47
N GLU A 58 -11.00 10.38 3.02
CA GLU A 58 -12.08 10.99 2.22
C GLU A 58 -11.76 12.42 1.75
N GLY A 59 -10.73 13.06 2.31
CA GLY A 59 -10.27 14.38 1.91
C GLY A 59 -9.49 14.41 0.60
N LYS A 60 -8.83 15.54 0.34
CA LYS A 60 -7.97 15.71 -0.82
C LYS A 60 -6.74 14.80 -0.71
N ARG A 61 -6.58 13.91 -1.69
CA ARG A 61 -5.42 13.03 -1.83
C ARG A 61 -4.43 13.60 -2.84
N ASP A 62 -3.20 13.87 -2.42
CA ASP A 62 -2.18 14.48 -3.29
C ASP A 62 -1.60 13.48 -4.29
N LYS A 63 -1.36 12.24 -3.86
CA LYS A 63 -0.68 11.22 -4.69
C LYS A 63 -1.61 10.13 -5.21
N ILE A 64 -2.67 9.80 -4.48
CA ILE A 64 -3.57 8.70 -4.81
C ILE A 64 -4.82 9.20 -5.53
N TYR A 65 -5.15 8.59 -6.67
CA TYR A 65 -6.35 8.88 -7.44
C TYR A 65 -7.56 8.15 -6.85
N TYR A 66 -7.48 6.82 -6.69
CA TYR A 66 -8.49 6.02 -6.00
C TYR A 66 -7.91 4.73 -5.41
N ILE A 67 -8.67 4.12 -4.51
CA ILE A 67 -8.40 2.78 -3.96
C ILE A 67 -9.06 1.78 -4.91
N GLN A 68 -8.28 0.95 -5.58
CA GLN A 68 -8.80 -0.07 -6.50
C GLN A 68 -9.55 -1.17 -5.74
N GLY A 69 -9.09 -1.52 -4.55
CA GLY A 69 -9.75 -2.50 -3.69
C GLY A 69 -8.81 -3.10 -2.66
N LYS A 70 -9.28 -4.15 -1.98
CA LYS A 70 -8.42 -4.98 -1.13
C LYS A 70 -7.45 -5.78 -1.99
N LEU A 71 -6.20 -5.85 -1.56
CA LEU A 71 -5.19 -6.69 -2.18
C LEU A 71 -5.31 -8.11 -1.62
N HIS A 72 -5.50 -9.08 -2.52
CA HIS A 72 -5.50 -10.50 -2.16
C HIS A 72 -4.05 -10.98 -1.97
N GLU A 73 -3.81 -11.82 -0.97
CA GLU A 73 -2.47 -12.31 -0.60
C GLU A 73 -1.75 -12.98 -1.79
N SER A 74 -2.48 -13.73 -2.61
CA SER A 74 -1.95 -14.37 -3.82
C SER A 74 -1.39 -13.40 -4.87
N LYS A 75 -1.72 -12.10 -4.78
CA LYS A 75 -1.20 -11.07 -5.69
C LYS A 75 -0.03 -10.29 -5.11
N LEU A 76 0.36 -10.52 -3.85
CA LEU A 76 1.50 -9.84 -3.24
C LEU A 76 2.76 -10.09 -4.07
N THR A 77 3.45 -9.02 -4.43
CA THR A 77 4.78 -9.13 -5.03
C THR A 77 5.78 -9.62 -3.98
N GLU A 78 6.89 -10.21 -4.42
CA GLU A 78 7.96 -10.62 -3.50
C GLU A 78 8.51 -9.42 -2.71
N ILE A 79 8.61 -8.25 -3.36
CA ILE A 79 8.96 -6.98 -2.70
C ILE A 79 7.94 -6.66 -1.61
N SER A 80 6.65 -6.72 -1.91
CA SER A 80 5.62 -6.42 -0.90
C SER A 80 5.64 -7.39 0.27
N LYS A 81 5.91 -8.68 0.05
CA LYS A 81 6.05 -9.67 1.12
C LYS A 81 7.24 -9.35 2.04
N GLN A 82 8.39 -8.99 1.45
CA GLN A 82 9.57 -8.57 2.20
C GLN A 82 9.29 -7.33 3.04
N GLN A 83 8.70 -6.30 2.43
CA GLN A 83 8.35 -5.06 3.12
C GLN A 83 7.31 -5.26 4.22
N LEU A 84 6.31 -6.12 3.99
CA LEU A 84 5.33 -6.47 5.01
C LEU A 84 6.00 -7.09 6.23
N ASN A 85 6.93 -8.04 6.04
CA ASN A 85 7.68 -8.66 7.13
C ASN A 85 8.52 -7.64 7.90
N GLU A 86 9.19 -6.72 7.21
CA GLU A 86 9.98 -5.64 7.82
C GLU A 86 9.11 -4.69 8.66
N ILE A 87 8.01 -4.21 8.09
CA ILE A 87 7.07 -3.29 8.77
C ILE A 87 6.45 -3.96 10.00
N VAL A 88 6.00 -5.21 9.87
CA VAL A 88 5.41 -5.95 11.00
C VAL A 88 6.45 -6.18 12.10
N SER A 89 7.66 -6.61 11.75
CA SER A 89 8.74 -6.82 12.71
C SER A 89 9.07 -5.54 13.48
N LYS A 90 9.21 -4.42 12.77
CA LYS A 90 9.44 -3.10 13.37
C LYS A 90 8.31 -2.71 14.31
N LYS A 91 7.06 -2.89 13.91
CA LYS A 91 5.89 -2.54 14.73
C LYS A 91 5.80 -3.41 15.99
N VAL A 92 6.21 -4.68 15.93
CA VAL A 92 6.29 -5.55 17.12
C VAL A 92 7.40 -5.08 18.06
N SER A 93 8.60 -4.81 17.54
CA SER A 93 9.73 -4.32 18.36
C SER A 93 9.46 -2.96 19.00
N GLU A 94 8.84 -2.03 18.28
CA GLU A 94 8.44 -0.71 18.81
C GLU A 94 7.35 -0.82 19.89
N ASN A 95 6.60 -1.92 19.92
CA ASN A 95 5.55 -2.18 20.91
C ASN A 95 5.98 -3.20 21.99
N GLU A 96 7.25 -3.56 22.13
CA GLU A 96 7.74 -4.39 23.26
C GLU A 96 7.47 -3.74 24.64
N SER A 97 7.17 -2.44 24.69
CA SER A 97 6.72 -1.76 25.93
C SER A 97 5.23 -1.95 26.23
N LYS A 98 4.46 -2.59 25.33
CA LYS A 98 3.00 -2.76 25.39
C LYS A 98 2.55 -4.22 25.32
N TYR A 99 3.45 -5.16 25.04
CA TYR A 99 3.19 -6.61 24.95
C TYR A 99 4.13 -7.39 25.86
#